data_AF-A0A7C5E2Z3-F1
#
_entry.id   AF-A0A7C5E2Z3-F1
#
_cell.length_a   1.000
_cell.length_b   1.000
_cell.length_c   1.000
_cell.angle_alpha   90.00
_cell.angle_beta   90.00
_cell.angle_gamma   90.00
#
_symmetry.space_group_name_H-M   'P 1'
#
loop_
_entity.id
_entity.type
_entity.pdbx_description
1 polymer ?
#
loop_
_entity_poly.entity_id
_entity_poly.type
_entity_poly.pdbx_seq_one_letter_code
_entity_poly.pdbx_strand_id
1 'polypeptide(L)'
;MADLPELDRDEGLVELEKLSLVNKKKGRFELLPLTLVYSQTELMKVSEFEALLKNKWVEFFLNFLIRESPNKYESLERVEPEIDNILTVMDWCWLNNRLEMFITFAEMMNFYLWVTGKWGSWEKYIRLGLQVSTSLDKALEQARFLRRIAEMKQFQGNLDKAESFAQKAIKSYQLHGNKNELARSTAGLASIQIELDEYETAKKNLIRL
;
A
#
# COMPACT_ATOMS: atom_id res chain seq x y z
N MET A 1 13.81 -14.77 23.73
CA MET A 1 14.28 -14.83 22.33
C MET A 1 15.59 -14.08 22.29
N ALA A 2 16.66 -14.71 21.80
CA ALA A 2 17.95 -14.04 21.66
C ALA A 2 17.85 -13.03 20.50
N ASP A 3 18.06 -11.76 20.79
CA ASP A 3 18.58 -10.83 19.78
C ASP A 3 19.90 -11.44 19.33
N LEU A 4 19.93 -12.02 18.13
CA LEU A 4 21.18 -12.42 17.52
C LEU A 4 21.97 -11.12 17.27
N PRO A 5 23.19 -11.00 17.83
CA PRO A 5 24.07 -9.88 17.52
C PRO A 5 24.18 -9.71 16.01
N GLU A 6 24.29 -8.47 15.55
CA GLU A 6 24.38 -8.15 14.11
C GLU A 6 25.50 -8.95 13.41
N LEU A 7 26.57 -9.29 14.14
CA LEU A 7 27.63 -10.21 13.74
C LEU A 7 27.14 -11.65 13.42
N ASP A 8 26.32 -12.26 14.29
CA ASP A 8 25.86 -13.66 14.10
C ASP A 8 24.90 -13.77 12.91
N ARG A 9 24.07 -12.75 12.66
CA ARG A 9 23.19 -12.69 11.48
C ARG A 9 24.01 -12.64 10.20
N ASP A 10 25.04 -11.80 10.18
CA ASP A 10 25.87 -11.59 9.01
C ASP A 10 26.75 -12.82 8.72
N GLU A 11 27.21 -13.55 9.74
CA GLU A 11 27.91 -14.83 9.58
C GLU A 11 27.01 -15.91 8.93
N GLY A 12 25.77 -16.05 9.37
CA GLY A 12 24.82 -17.01 8.77
C GLY A 12 24.50 -16.69 7.30
N LEU A 13 24.32 -15.41 6.95
CA LEU A 13 24.12 -14.99 5.56
C LEU A 13 25.36 -15.24 4.68
N VAL A 14 26.56 -15.04 5.24
CA VAL A 14 27.83 -15.37 4.57
C VAL A 14 27.95 -16.87 4.33
N GLU A 15 27.52 -17.71 5.26
CA GLU A 15 27.51 -19.16 5.08
C GLU A 15 26.52 -19.59 3.98
N LEU A 16 25.30 -19.05 3.98
CA LEU A 16 24.32 -19.31 2.93
C LEU A 16 24.83 -18.88 1.55
N GLU A 17 25.55 -17.76 1.47
CA GLU A 17 26.18 -17.28 0.23
C GLU A 17 27.27 -18.25 -0.23
N LYS A 18 28.16 -18.70 0.67
CA LYS A 18 29.20 -19.70 0.36
C LYS A 18 28.62 -21.02 -0.14
N LEU A 19 27.50 -21.45 0.42
CA LEU A 19 26.80 -22.66 0.01
C LEU A 19 25.98 -22.48 -1.27
N SER A 20 26.01 -21.29 -1.89
CA SER A 20 25.19 -20.95 -3.06
C SER A 20 23.70 -21.17 -2.81
N LEU A 21 23.22 -20.94 -1.59
CA LEU A 21 21.80 -21.04 -1.22
C LEU A 21 21.07 -19.69 -1.37
N VAL A 22 21.84 -18.59 -1.31
CA VAL A 22 21.39 -17.24 -1.60
C VAL A 22 22.36 -16.58 -2.58
N ASN A 23 21.83 -15.66 -3.39
CA ASN A 23 22.64 -14.73 -4.17
C ASN A 23 22.74 -13.40 -3.44
N LYS A 24 23.93 -12.80 -3.41
CA LYS A 24 24.15 -11.44 -2.91
C LYS A 24 24.40 -10.47 -4.07
N LYS A 25 23.60 -9.42 -4.17
CA LYS A 25 23.78 -8.35 -5.17
C LYS A 25 23.58 -6.98 -4.53
N LYS A 26 24.61 -6.13 -4.57
CA LYS A 26 24.60 -4.77 -4.00
C LYS A 26 24.11 -4.74 -2.53
N GLY A 27 24.57 -5.71 -1.72
CA GLY A 27 24.19 -5.80 -0.30
C GLY A 27 22.80 -6.40 -0.03
N ARG A 28 22.08 -6.84 -1.07
CA ARG A 28 20.77 -7.50 -0.93
C ARG A 28 20.90 -8.99 -1.22
N PHE A 29 20.11 -9.79 -0.51
CA PHE A 29 20.10 -11.23 -0.64
C PHE A 29 18.82 -11.70 -1.33
N GLU A 30 18.96 -12.67 -2.22
CA GLU A 30 17.86 -13.35 -2.90
C GLU A 30 18.01 -14.84 -2.70
N LEU A 31 16.97 -15.51 -2.19
CA LEU A 31 16.97 -16.97 -2.09
C LEU A 31 16.88 -17.57 -3.48
N LEU A 32 17.72 -18.57 -3.78
CA LEU A 32 17.55 -19.35 -5.00
C LEU A 32 16.21 -20.10 -4.97
N PRO A 33 15.57 -20.38 -6.12
CA PRO A 33 14.26 -21.02 -6.17
C PRO A 33 14.18 -22.33 -5.38
N LEU A 34 15.22 -23.17 -5.46
CA LEU A 34 15.27 -24.43 -4.73
C LEU A 34 15.35 -24.21 -3.21
N THR A 35 16.21 -23.30 -2.76
CA THR A 35 16.33 -22.92 -1.35
C THR A 35 15.02 -22.35 -0.83
N LEU A 36 14.36 -21.49 -1.61
CA LEU A 36 13.08 -20.89 -1.24
C LEU A 36 12.01 -21.97 -1.01
N VAL A 37 11.87 -22.92 -1.95
CA VAL A 37 10.89 -24.01 -1.84
C VAL A 37 11.21 -24.91 -0.65
N TYR A 38 12.48 -25.25 -0.43
CA TYR A 38 12.91 -26.03 0.72
C TYR A 38 12.60 -25.31 2.03
N SER A 39 13.01 -24.04 2.17
CA SER A 39 12.77 -23.23 3.37
C SER A 39 11.27 -23.06 3.66
N GLN A 40 10.43 -22.87 2.63
CA GLN A 40 8.98 -22.83 2.78
C GLN A 40 8.44 -24.18 3.27
N THR A 41 8.93 -25.29 2.72
CA THR A 41 8.50 -26.64 3.11
C THR A 41 8.87 -26.96 4.55
N GLU A 42 10.09 -26.62 4.98
CA GLU A 42 10.51 -26.77 6.38
C GLU A 42 9.70 -25.86 7.32
N LEU A 43 9.43 -24.62 6.90
CA LEU A 43 8.66 -23.67 7.70
C LEU A 43 7.24 -24.20 7.99
N MET A 44 6.57 -24.79 6.99
CA MET A 44 5.22 -25.35 7.13
C MET A 44 5.14 -26.54 8.09
N LYS A 45 6.27 -27.18 8.44
CA LYS A 45 6.28 -28.29 9.41
C LYS A 45 6.13 -27.83 10.85
N VAL A 46 6.39 -26.54 11.13
CA VAL A 46 6.38 -25.98 12.49
C VAL A 46 5.43 -24.78 12.53
N SER A 47 4.14 -25.06 12.69
CA SER A 47 3.05 -24.07 12.55
C SER A 47 3.19 -22.84 13.47
N GLU A 48 3.58 -23.03 14.74
CA GLU A 48 3.77 -21.92 15.69
C GLU A 48 4.94 -21.01 15.27
N PHE A 49 6.02 -21.62 14.76
CA PHE A 49 7.18 -20.89 14.29
C PHE A 49 6.89 -20.13 12.98
N GLU A 50 6.13 -20.75 12.07
CA GLU A 50 5.62 -20.08 10.87
C GLU A 50 4.80 -18.84 11.22
N ALA A 51 3.80 -18.98 12.10
CA ALA A 51 2.94 -17.88 12.50
C ALA A 51 3.75 -16.72 13.12
N LEU A 52 4.71 -17.05 14.00
CA LEU A 52 5.62 -16.08 14.59
C LEU A 52 6.44 -15.33 13.53
N LEU A 53 7.07 -16.04 12.60
CA LEU A 53 7.90 -15.43 11.55
C LEU A 53 7.07 -14.56 10.61
N LYS A 54 5.87 -15.00 10.23
CA LYS A 54 4.96 -14.20 9.39
C LYS A 54 4.51 -12.92 10.10
N ASN A 55 4.24 -12.97 11.40
CA ASN A 55 3.93 -11.76 12.18
C ASN A 55 5.12 -10.79 12.20
N LYS A 56 6.34 -11.27 12.46
CA LYS A 56 7.55 -10.43 12.43
C LYS A 56 7.80 -9.80 11.06
N TRP A 57 7.54 -10.56 9.98
CA TRP A 57 7.68 -10.07 8.61
C TRP A 57 6.70 -8.94 8.30
N VAL A 58 5.43 -9.09 8.72
CA VAL A 58 4.40 -8.05 8.61
C VAL A 58 4.79 -6.81 9.42
N GLU A 59 5.20 -6.98 10.67
CA GLU A 59 5.61 -5.88 11.56
C GLU A 59 6.82 -5.13 11.03
N PHE A 60 7.81 -5.84 10.46
CA PHE A 60 8.97 -5.23 9.85
C PHE A 60 8.58 -4.25 8.74
N PHE A 61 7.77 -4.68 7.78
CA PHE A 61 7.38 -3.82 6.66
C PHE A 61 6.40 -2.72 7.07
N LEU A 62 5.57 -2.94 8.09
CA LEU A 62 4.75 -1.88 8.66
C LEU A 62 5.63 -0.78 9.26
N ASN A 63 6.56 -1.16 10.14
CA ASN A 63 7.45 -0.21 10.81
C ASN A 63 8.37 0.51 9.81
N PHE A 64 8.83 -0.20 8.79
CA PHE A 64 9.55 0.37 7.65
C PHE A 64 8.72 1.48 7.01
N LEU A 65 7.47 1.20 6.59
CA LEU A 65 6.63 2.21 5.96
C LEU A 65 6.23 3.35 6.89
N ILE A 66 6.00 3.10 8.18
CA ILE A 66 5.73 4.15 9.17
C ILE A 66 6.88 5.14 9.23
N ARG A 67 8.12 4.64 9.27
CA ARG A 67 9.33 5.49 9.30
C ARG A 67 9.51 6.29 8.02
N GLU A 68 9.22 5.68 6.86
CA GLU A 68 9.42 6.30 5.54
C GLU A 68 8.25 7.19 5.09
N SER A 69 7.05 7.04 5.66
CA SER A 69 5.84 7.74 5.20
C SER A 69 5.79 9.27 5.39
N PRO A 70 6.46 9.90 6.36
CA PRO A 70 6.41 11.36 6.53
C PRO A 70 6.94 12.14 5.31
N ASN A 71 7.98 11.62 4.64
CA ASN A 71 8.63 12.29 3.51
C ASN A 71 8.60 11.40 2.25
N LYS A 72 7.41 11.14 1.74
CA LYS A 72 7.17 10.13 0.69
C LYS A 72 8.07 10.24 -0.55
N TYR A 73 8.43 11.46 -0.97
CA TYR A 73 9.34 11.68 -2.09
C TYR A 73 10.80 11.31 -1.76
N GLU A 74 11.29 11.71 -0.59
CA GLU A 74 12.66 11.41 -0.13
C GLU A 74 12.84 9.92 0.19
N SER A 75 11.76 9.26 0.56
CA SER A 75 11.74 7.83 0.84
C SER A 75 11.60 6.96 -0.41
N LEU A 76 11.38 7.55 -1.59
CA LEU A 76 11.14 6.78 -2.81
C LEU A 76 12.31 5.83 -3.12
N GLU A 77 13.55 6.32 -3.03
CA GLU A 77 14.76 5.51 -3.30
C GLU A 77 14.90 4.32 -2.35
N ARG A 78 14.33 4.41 -1.14
CA ARG A 78 14.38 3.33 -0.14
C ARG A 78 13.19 2.37 -0.27
N VAL A 79 12.01 2.88 -0.63
CA VAL A 79 10.77 2.09 -0.72
C VAL A 79 10.65 1.39 -2.07
N GLU A 80 11.05 2.02 -3.17
CA GLU A 80 10.95 1.45 -4.53
C GLU A 80 11.58 0.05 -4.61
N PRO A 81 12.80 -0.19 -4.09
CA PRO A 81 13.42 -1.50 -4.15
C PRO A 81 12.72 -2.57 -3.30
N GLU A 82 11.79 -2.17 -2.41
CA GLU A 82 11.02 -3.04 -1.51
C GLU A 82 9.56 -3.23 -1.95
N ILE A 83 9.11 -2.60 -3.05
CA ILE A 83 7.70 -2.63 -3.47
C ILE A 83 7.19 -4.07 -3.58
N ASP A 84 7.89 -4.94 -4.31
CA ASP A 84 7.40 -6.30 -4.56
C ASP A 84 7.36 -7.14 -3.26
N ASN A 85 8.28 -6.88 -2.32
CA ASN A 85 8.26 -7.49 -0.98
C ASN A 85 7.03 -7.02 -0.18
N ILE A 86 6.75 -5.71 -0.19
CA ILE A 86 5.59 -5.14 0.50
C ILE A 86 4.28 -5.65 -0.12
N LEU A 87 4.21 -5.74 -1.45
CA LEU A 87 3.04 -6.31 -2.13
C LEU A 87 2.79 -7.77 -1.71
N THR A 88 3.86 -8.54 -1.52
CA THR A 88 3.76 -9.92 -1.00
C THR A 88 3.19 -9.95 0.42
N VAL A 89 3.59 -9.00 1.29
CA VAL A 89 3.00 -8.85 2.64
C VAL A 89 1.51 -8.48 2.57
N MET A 90 1.14 -7.59 1.65
CA MET A 90 -0.25 -7.18 1.44
C MET A 90 -1.12 -8.36 1.01
N ASP A 91 -0.66 -9.13 0.01
CA ASP A 91 -1.36 -10.33 -0.45
C ASP A 91 -1.50 -11.36 0.68
N TRP A 92 -0.46 -11.56 1.49
CA TRP A 92 -0.54 -12.44 2.66
C TRP A 92 -1.54 -11.93 3.69
N CYS A 93 -1.55 -10.63 4.01
CA CYS A 93 -2.52 -10.03 4.93
C CYS A 93 -3.97 -10.25 4.44
N TRP A 94 -4.21 -10.06 3.14
CA TRP A 94 -5.51 -10.31 2.53
C TRP A 94 -5.94 -11.78 2.64
N LEU A 95 -5.07 -12.71 2.21
CA LEU A 95 -5.37 -14.15 2.20
C LEU A 95 -5.59 -14.74 3.61
N ASN A 96 -4.97 -14.14 4.64
CA ASN A 96 -5.07 -14.59 6.03
C ASN A 96 -6.04 -13.75 6.87
N ASN A 97 -6.95 -12.99 6.21
CA ASN A 97 -7.97 -12.18 6.87
C ASN A 97 -7.42 -11.15 7.89
N ARG A 98 -6.18 -10.68 7.68
CA ARG A 98 -5.55 -9.60 8.47
C ARG A 98 -5.92 -8.25 7.87
N LEU A 99 -7.23 -8.00 7.82
CA LEU A 99 -7.85 -6.91 7.06
C LEU A 99 -7.39 -5.52 7.52
N GLU A 100 -7.20 -5.33 8.83
CA GLU A 100 -6.71 -4.07 9.41
C GLU A 100 -5.29 -3.71 8.95
N MET A 101 -4.42 -4.71 8.90
CA MET A 101 -3.06 -4.53 8.39
C MET A 101 -3.10 -4.25 6.89
N PHE A 102 -3.94 -4.99 6.16
CA PHE A 102 -4.10 -4.82 4.73
C PHE A 102 -4.49 -3.39 4.34
N ILE A 103 -5.50 -2.79 4.98
CA ILE A 103 -5.91 -1.41 4.64
C ILE A 103 -4.79 -0.43 4.95
N THR A 104 -4.06 -0.62 6.05
CA THR A 104 -2.96 0.26 6.45
C THR A 104 -1.86 0.26 5.39
N PHE A 105 -1.47 -0.93 4.91
CA PHE A 105 -0.53 -1.03 3.79
C PHE A 105 -1.07 -0.42 2.51
N ALA A 106 -2.33 -0.68 2.16
CA ALA A 106 -2.94 -0.16 0.93
C ALA A 106 -2.96 1.38 0.90
N GLU A 107 -3.24 2.02 2.04
CA GLU A 107 -3.17 3.49 2.15
C GLU A 107 -1.74 4.02 2.02
N MET A 108 -0.78 3.40 2.71
CA MET A 108 0.63 3.83 2.68
C MET A 108 1.25 3.65 1.29
N MET A 109 0.96 2.53 0.62
CA MET A 109 1.53 2.17 -0.67
C MET A 109 0.94 2.92 -1.86
N ASN A 110 -0.22 3.57 -1.69
CA ASN A 110 -0.90 4.28 -2.78
C ASN A 110 0.03 5.25 -3.54
N PHE A 111 0.82 6.05 -2.81
CA PHE A 111 1.75 7.01 -3.43
C PHE A 111 2.83 6.29 -4.24
N TYR A 112 3.49 5.30 -3.63
CA TYR A 112 4.62 4.60 -4.23
C TYR A 112 4.21 3.83 -5.49
N LEU A 113 3.07 3.15 -5.47
CA LEU A 113 2.57 2.41 -6.64
C LEU A 113 2.19 3.35 -7.80
N TRP A 114 1.70 4.55 -7.49
CA TRP A 114 1.38 5.55 -8.50
C TRP A 114 2.65 6.10 -9.17
N VAL A 115 3.60 6.61 -8.38
CA VAL A 115 4.79 7.31 -8.91
C VAL A 115 5.78 6.38 -9.60
N THR A 116 5.82 5.09 -9.22
CA THR A 116 6.67 4.08 -9.87
C THR A 116 6.01 3.40 -11.07
N GLY A 117 4.82 3.83 -11.48
CA GLY A 117 4.14 3.27 -12.66
C GLY A 117 3.54 1.88 -12.46
N LYS A 118 3.46 1.37 -11.23
CA LYS A 118 2.89 0.06 -10.89
C LYS A 118 1.34 0.10 -10.88
N TRP A 119 0.74 0.63 -11.95
CA TRP A 119 -0.69 0.98 -12.02
C TRP A 119 -1.63 -0.22 -11.91
N GLY A 120 -1.24 -1.40 -12.40
CA GLY A 120 -2.03 -2.63 -12.23
C GLY A 120 -2.16 -3.03 -10.76
N SER A 121 -1.05 -2.99 -10.01
CA SER A 121 -1.06 -3.21 -8.56
C SER A 121 -1.81 -2.11 -7.84
N TRP A 122 -1.63 -0.85 -8.25
CA TRP A 122 -2.36 0.29 -7.70
C TRP A 122 -3.88 0.08 -7.83
N GLU A 123 -4.38 -0.22 -9.03
CA GLU A 123 -5.80 -0.49 -9.27
C GLU A 123 -6.32 -1.67 -8.43
N LYS A 124 -5.56 -2.79 -8.37
CA LYS A 124 -5.91 -3.95 -7.55
C LYS A 124 -6.11 -3.55 -6.09
N TYR A 125 -5.12 -2.88 -5.49
CA TYR A 125 -5.12 -2.61 -4.05
C TYR A 125 -6.06 -1.48 -3.63
N ILE A 126 -6.32 -0.46 -4.47
CA ILE A 126 -7.35 0.54 -4.14
C ILE A 126 -8.76 -0.06 -4.14
N ARG A 127 -9.04 -1.03 -5.03
CA ARG A 127 -10.34 -1.70 -5.09
C ARG A 127 -10.54 -2.65 -3.92
N LEU A 128 -9.53 -3.44 -3.60
CA LEU A 128 -9.55 -4.29 -2.41
C LEU A 128 -9.62 -3.43 -1.14
N GLY A 129 -8.88 -2.32 -1.07
CA GLY A 129 -8.96 -1.36 0.04
C GLY A 129 -10.38 -0.81 0.24
N LEU A 130 -11.07 -0.45 -0.85
CA LEU A 130 -12.48 -0.06 -0.79
C LEU A 130 -13.37 -1.20 -0.26
N GLN A 131 -13.17 -2.42 -0.75
CA GLN A 131 -13.92 -3.59 -0.30
C GLN A 131 -13.72 -3.85 1.20
N VAL A 132 -12.48 -3.85 1.67
CA VAL A 132 -12.16 -4.09 3.08
C VAL A 132 -12.68 -2.98 3.98
N SER A 133 -12.40 -1.72 3.65
CA SER A 133 -12.90 -0.59 4.42
C SER A 133 -14.42 -0.56 4.51
N THR A 134 -15.13 -0.98 3.46
CA THR A 134 -16.59 -1.17 3.51
C THR A 134 -16.98 -2.32 4.45
N SER A 135 -16.30 -3.47 4.39
CA SER A 135 -16.61 -4.61 5.27
C SER A 135 -16.31 -4.38 6.76
N LEU A 136 -15.41 -3.44 7.06
CA LEU A 136 -15.02 -3.07 8.42
C LEU A 136 -15.74 -1.80 8.92
N ASP A 137 -16.70 -1.28 8.16
CA ASP A 137 -17.43 -0.03 8.47
C ASP A 137 -16.51 1.19 8.70
N LYS A 138 -15.40 1.25 7.96
CA LYS A 138 -14.38 2.31 8.05
C LYS A 138 -14.64 3.43 7.04
N ALA A 139 -15.60 4.30 7.38
CA ALA A 139 -16.13 5.31 6.46
C ALA A 139 -15.09 6.33 5.94
N LEU A 140 -14.08 6.70 6.74
CA LEU A 140 -13.04 7.65 6.32
C LEU A 140 -12.04 7.00 5.35
N GLU A 141 -11.62 5.77 5.63
CA GLU A 141 -10.76 4.95 4.79
C GLU A 141 -11.48 4.62 3.47
N GLN A 142 -12.77 4.28 3.54
CA GLN A 142 -13.64 4.09 2.37
C GLN A 142 -13.63 5.34 1.48
N ALA A 143 -13.78 6.53 2.06
CA ALA A 143 -13.75 7.79 1.35
C ALA A 143 -12.38 8.06 0.69
N ARG A 144 -11.27 7.65 1.33
CA ARG A 144 -9.92 7.75 0.75
C ARG A 144 -9.82 6.86 -0.50
N PHE A 145 -10.23 5.61 -0.42
CA PHE A 145 -10.21 4.72 -1.59
C PHE A 145 -11.16 5.17 -2.70
N LEU A 146 -12.34 5.70 -2.37
CA LEU A 146 -13.27 6.29 -3.35
C LEU A 146 -12.62 7.45 -4.11
N ARG A 147 -11.92 8.35 -3.40
CA ARG A 147 -11.17 9.45 -4.05
C ARG A 147 -10.08 8.91 -4.98
N ARG A 148 -9.34 7.87 -4.60
CA ARG A 148 -8.30 7.27 -5.47
C ARG A 148 -8.89 6.63 -6.71
N ILE A 149 -10.07 6.00 -6.58
CA ILE A 149 -10.79 5.46 -7.73
C ILE A 149 -11.28 6.59 -8.64
N ALA A 150 -11.70 7.74 -8.09
CA ALA A 150 -12.04 8.91 -8.88
C ALA A 150 -10.84 9.40 -9.71
N GLU A 151 -9.67 9.58 -9.07
CA GLU A 151 -8.42 9.94 -9.75
C GLU A 151 -8.09 8.95 -10.88
N MET A 152 -8.16 7.65 -10.60
CA MET A 152 -7.96 6.61 -11.62
C MET A 152 -8.92 6.75 -12.81
N LYS A 153 -10.21 7.03 -12.54
CA LYS A 153 -11.22 7.17 -13.60
C LYS A 153 -11.00 8.43 -14.43
N GLN A 154 -10.58 9.52 -13.80
CA GLN A 154 -10.17 10.75 -14.48
C GLN A 154 -9.02 10.47 -15.45
N PHE A 155 -7.95 9.82 -14.99
CA PHE A 155 -6.82 9.45 -15.86
C PHE A 155 -7.19 8.50 -17.00
N GLN A 156 -8.25 7.70 -16.83
CA GLN A 156 -8.81 6.84 -17.88
C GLN A 156 -9.81 7.56 -18.82
N GLY A 157 -10.03 8.87 -18.65
CA GLY A 157 -11.01 9.65 -19.41
C GLY A 157 -12.47 9.34 -19.07
N ASN A 158 -12.73 8.54 -18.02
CA ASN A 158 -14.09 8.19 -17.59
C ASN A 158 -14.62 9.25 -16.61
N LEU A 159 -14.80 10.47 -17.10
CA LEU A 159 -15.07 11.65 -16.26
C LEU A 159 -16.37 11.54 -15.45
N ASP A 160 -17.47 11.03 -16.03
CA ASP A 160 -18.74 10.83 -15.29
C ASP A 160 -18.57 9.90 -14.07
N LYS A 161 -17.79 8.83 -14.25
CA LYS A 161 -17.49 7.89 -13.16
C LYS A 161 -16.57 8.54 -12.15
N ALA A 162 -15.57 9.30 -12.60
CA ALA A 162 -14.66 10.03 -11.74
C ALA A 162 -15.45 10.99 -10.83
N GLU A 163 -16.35 11.77 -11.40
CA GLU A 163 -17.19 12.72 -10.67
C GLU A 163 -18.05 12.01 -9.63
N SER A 164 -18.75 10.93 -10.02
CA SER A 164 -19.59 10.14 -9.12
C SER A 164 -18.82 9.60 -7.90
N PHE A 165 -17.60 9.08 -8.12
CA PHE A 165 -16.76 8.58 -7.03
C PHE A 165 -16.24 9.72 -6.13
N ALA A 166 -15.84 10.85 -6.72
CA ALA A 166 -15.36 12.01 -5.96
C ALA A 166 -16.48 12.59 -5.06
N GLN A 167 -17.70 12.72 -5.58
CA GLN A 167 -18.86 13.18 -4.81
C GLN A 167 -19.17 12.24 -3.61
N LYS A 168 -19.08 10.92 -3.79
CA LYS A 168 -19.25 9.95 -2.69
C LYS A 168 -18.19 10.12 -1.61
N ALA A 169 -16.93 10.31 -1.98
CA ALA A 169 -15.84 10.58 -1.03
C ALA A 169 -16.09 11.87 -0.23
N ILE A 170 -16.43 12.97 -0.93
CA ILE A 170 -16.73 14.28 -0.32
C ILE A 170 -17.87 14.16 0.70
N LYS A 171 -18.97 13.48 0.34
CA LYS A 171 -20.11 13.29 1.24
C LYS A 171 -19.70 12.58 2.54
N SER A 172 -18.85 11.55 2.44
CA SER A 172 -18.35 10.85 3.62
C SER A 172 -17.48 11.76 4.49
N TYR A 173 -16.57 12.54 3.90
CA TYR A 173 -15.72 13.46 4.68
C TYR A 173 -16.49 14.61 5.34
N GLN A 174 -17.57 15.08 4.71
CA GLN A 174 -18.48 16.05 5.32
C GLN A 174 -19.19 15.47 6.54
N LEU A 175 -19.62 14.21 6.47
CA LEU A 175 -20.34 13.54 7.55
C LEU A 175 -19.44 13.16 8.74
N HIS A 176 -18.23 12.67 8.46
CA HIS A 176 -17.34 12.08 9.48
C HIS A 176 -16.17 12.99 9.91
N GLY A 177 -16.05 14.19 9.35
CA GLY A 177 -15.17 15.23 9.88
C GLY A 177 -13.68 15.06 9.54
N ASN A 178 -13.31 15.18 8.27
CA ASN A 178 -11.91 15.28 7.84
C ASN A 178 -11.69 16.45 6.87
N LYS A 179 -11.38 17.64 7.42
CA LYS A 179 -11.25 18.88 6.63
C LYS A 179 -10.14 18.82 5.58
N ASN A 180 -9.01 18.21 5.91
CA ASN A 180 -7.87 18.11 5.00
C ASN A 180 -8.19 17.21 3.79
N GLU A 181 -8.79 16.04 4.03
CA GLU A 181 -9.19 15.16 2.93
C GLU A 181 -10.41 15.71 2.17
N LEU A 182 -11.34 16.40 2.85
CA LEU A 182 -12.43 17.12 2.19
C LEU A 182 -11.89 18.15 1.21
N ALA A 183 -10.89 18.93 1.64
CA ALA A 183 -10.30 19.96 0.80
C ALA A 183 -9.64 19.37 -0.46
N ARG A 184 -8.82 18.33 -0.27
CA ARG A 184 -8.19 17.60 -1.37
C ARG A 184 -9.22 16.99 -2.33
N SER A 185 -10.27 16.38 -1.81
CA SER A 185 -11.33 15.77 -2.61
C SER A 185 -12.10 16.80 -3.43
N THR A 186 -12.36 17.96 -2.85
CA THR A 186 -13.11 19.04 -3.50
C THR A 186 -12.28 19.70 -4.61
N ALA A 187 -10.98 19.89 -4.39
CA ALA A 187 -10.05 20.32 -5.43
C ALA A 187 -9.98 19.29 -6.59
N GLY A 188 -9.93 18.00 -6.27
CA GLY A 188 -9.98 16.92 -7.26
C GLY A 188 -11.28 16.93 -8.08
N LEU A 189 -12.43 17.10 -7.41
CA LEU A 189 -13.73 17.23 -8.09
C LEU A 189 -13.76 18.44 -9.03
N ALA A 190 -13.24 19.59 -8.60
CA ALA A 190 -13.17 20.78 -9.44
C ALA A 190 -12.30 20.54 -10.70
N SER A 191 -11.19 19.79 -10.57
CA SER A 191 -10.36 19.39 -11.72
C SER A 191 -11.16 18.55 -12.72
N ILE A 192 -11.92 17.56 -12.23
CA ILE A 192 -12.77 16.71 -13.08
C ILE A 192 -13.84 17.55 -13.80
N GLN A 193 -14.44 18.50 -13.10
CA GLN A 193 -15.48 19.39 -13.66
C GLN A 193 -14.94 20.34 -14.71
N ILE A 194 -13.69 20.81 -14.57
CA ILE A 194 -13.02 21.59 -15.62
C ILE A 194 -12.84 20.74 -16.88
N GLU A 195 -12.45 19.46 -16.75
CA GLU A 195 -12.32 18.54 -17.90
C GLU A 195 -13.68 18.18 -18.54
N LEU A 196 -14.79 18.35 -17.81
CA LEU A 196 -16.17 18.22 -18.30
C LEU A 196 -16.76 19.53 -18.87
N ASP A 197 -15.96 20.61 -18.94
CA ASP A 197 -16.41 21.96 -19.32
C ASP A 197 -17.47 22.59 -18.38
N GLU A 198 -17.55 22.13 -17.12
CA GLU A 198 -18.48 22.60 -16.09
C GLU A 198 -17.87 23.69 -15.18
N TYR A 199 -17.34 24.75 -15.79
CA TYR A 199 -16.51 25.76 -15.12
C TYR A 199 -17.19 26.46 -13.92
N GLU A 200 -18.48 26.79 -14.02
CA GLU A 200 -19.22 27.45 -12.94
C GLU A 200 -19.37 26.55 -11.71
N THR A 201 -19.61 25.26 -11.92
CA THR A 201 -19.69 24.25 -10.85
C THR A 201 -18.32 24.06 -10.19
N ALA A 202 -17.26 23.97 -10.99
CA ALA A 202 -15.89 23.85 -10.50
C ALA A 202 -15.49 25.04 -9.62
N LYS A 203 -15.77 26.27 -10.07
CA LYS A 203 -15.49 27.50 -9.31
C LYS A 203 -16.19 27.52 -7.97
N LYS A 204 -17.47 27.12 -7.92
CA LYS A 204 -18.24 27.04 -6.67
C LYS A 204 -17.63 26.04 -5.67
N ASN A 205 -17.09 24.93 -6.16
CA ASN A 205 -16.43 23.93 -5.34
C ASN A 205 -15.08 24.42 -4.80
N LEU A 206 -14.30 25.16 -5.58
CA LEU A 206 -13.02 25.73 -5.13
C LEU A 206 -13.18 26.83 -4.07
N ILE A 207 -14.24 27.65 -4.15
CA ILE A 207 -14.50 28.74 -3.18
C ILE A 207 -14.97 28.21 -1.81
N ARG A 208 -15.39 26.94 -1.72
CA ARG A 208 -15.84 26.29 -0.48
C ARG A 208 -14.71 25.74 0.39
N LEU A 209 -13.46 25.85 -0.06
CA LEU A 209 -12.23 25.44 0.65
C LEU A 209 -11.79 26.50 1.66
#